data_AF-A0A2T6KF47-F1
#
_entry.id   AF-A0A2T6KF47-F1
#
_cell.length_a   1.000
_cell.length_b   1.000
_cell.length_c   1.000
_cell.angle_alpha   90.00
_cell.angle_beta   90.00
_cell.angle_gamma   90.00
#
_symmetry.space_group_name_H-M   'P 1'
#
loop_
_entity.id
_entity.type
_entity.pdbx_description
1 polymer ?
#
loop_
_entity_poly.entity_id
_entity_poly.type
_entity_poly.pdbx_seq_one_letter_code
_entity_poly.pdbx_strand_id
1 'polypeptide(L)'
;MNTSLEYRLFKGNNSSEPLFHYEQIDLQQVLARRGCDFFIKEGTVYKQTSSAIEGDWHVIYVTKHEEGEVEKEEFNLNGALQLEMREFNGRANHPLLKKLEFDHHIDILAHIGSDYHFIDGQEWEKDSSEIDEDRRVYVLYLIKTGYKMEGNRS
;
A
#
# COMPACT_ATOMS: atom_id res chain seq x y z
N MET A 1 -3.35 15.63 18.56
CA MET A 1 -3.99 16.22 17.37
C MET A 1 -4.84 15.13 16.77
N ASN A 2 -6.12 15.37 16.50
CA ASN A 2 -6.96 14.37 15.82
C ASN A 2 -6.76 14.58 14.33
N THR A 3 -6.19 13.59 13.66
CA THR A 3 -6.00 13.63 12.21
C THR A 3 -7.25 13.04 11.55
N SER A 4 -7.73 13.67 10.48
CA SER A 4 -8.83 13.15 9.66
C SER A 4 -8.32 12.86 8.25
N LEU A 5 -8.80 11.77 7.66
CA LEU A 5 -8.48 11.36 6.30
C LEU A 5 -9.75 11.20 5.48
N GLU A 6 -9.75 11.77 4.27
CA GLU A 6 -10.80 11.59 3.28
C GLU A 6 -10.20 11.06 1.97
N TYR A 7 -10.78 9.97 1.47
CA TYR A 7 -10.57 9.55 0.09
C TYR A 7 -11.62 10.23 -0.79
N ARG A 8 -11.21 10.81 -1.92
CA ARG A 8 -12.11 11.42 -2.91
C ARG A 8 -11.95 10.76 -4.27
N LEU A 9 -13.07 10.42 -4.90
CA LEU A 9 -13.08 9.90 -6.26
C LEU A 9 -12.96 11.06 -7.26
N PHE A 10 -11.86 11.09 -7.99
CA PHE A 10 -11.61 12.07 -9.05
C PHE A 10 -12.45 11.73 -10.28
N LYS A 11 -13.27 12.69 -10.74
CA LYS A 11 -14.19 12.52 -11.89
C LYS A 11 -13.68 13.20 -13.17
N GLY A 12 -12.48 13.80 -13.13
CA GLY A 12 -12.01 14.69 -14.18
C GLY A 12 -12.51 16.13 -14.01
N ASN A 13 -12.06 17.04 -14.90
CA ASN A 13 -12.45 18.46 -14.91
C ASN A 13 -12.31 19.18 -13.56
N ASN A 14 -11.25 18.89 -12.80
CA ASN A 14 -11.01 19.42 -11.45
C ASN A 14 -12.16 19.16 -10.45
N SER A 15 -12.97 18.12 -10.69
CA SER A 15 -14.04 17.71 -9.79
C SER A 15 -13.72 16.39 -9.10
N SER A 16 -14.11 16.30 -7.84
CA SER A 16 -13.99 15.10 -7.02
C SER A 16 -15.16 15.00 -6.07
N GLU A 17 -15.60 13.78 -5.78
CA GLU A 17 -16.64 13.51 -4.78
C GLU A 17 -16.05 12.78 -3.56
N PRO A 18 -16.50 13.06 -2.33
CA PRO A 18 -16.15 12.27 -1.16
C PRO A 18 -16.49 10.79 -1.38
N LEU A 19 -15.57 9.90 -0.98
CA LEU A 19 -15.71 8.46 -1.16
C LEU A 19 -15.68 7.73 0.19
N PHE A 20 -14.61 7.92 0.97
CA PHE A 20 -14.48 7.32 2.30
C PHE A 20 -13.89 8.31 3.29
N HIS A 21 -14.30 8.20 4.56
CA HIS A 21 -13.93 9.11 5.64
C HIS A 21 -13.44 8.33 6.86
N TYR A 22 -12.36 8.82 7.47
CA TYR A 22 -11.75 8.27 8.68
C TYR A 22 -11.47 9.40 9.68
N GLU A 23 -12.14 9.34 10.82
CA GLU A 23 -11.88 10.24 11.95
C GLU A 23 -10.88 9.62 12.92
N GLN A 24 -10.10 10.48 13.59
CA GLN A 24 -9.16 10.05 14.63
C GLN A 24 -8.13 9.03 14.12
N ILE A 25 -7.76 9.14 12.84
CA ILE A 25 -6.75 8.27 12.24
C ILE A 25 -5.36 8.72 12.72
N ASP A 26 -4.45 7.77 12.92
CA ASP A 26 -3.07 8.13 13.26
C ASP A 26 -2.34 8.71 12.05
N LEU A 27 -1.48 9.71 12.28
CA LEU A 27 -0.75 10.37 11.20
C LEU A 27 0.16 9.38 10.46
N GLN A 28 0.78 8.42 11.15
CA GLN A 28 1.64 7.44 10.48
C GLN A 28 0.82 6.56 9.52
N GLN A 29 -0.42 6.23 9.87
CA GLN A 29 -1.34 5.52 8.99
C GLN A 29 -1.69 6.34 7.74
N VAL A 30 -1.97 7.63 7.93
CA VAL A 30 -2.23 8.54 6.80
C VAL A 30 -1.03 8.59 5.85
N LEU A 31 0.18 8.69 6.40
CA LEU A 31 1.41 8.73 5.60
C LEU A 31 1.66 7.40 4.88
N ALA A 32 1.46 6.26 5.53
CA ALA A 32 1.58 4.93 4.92
C ALA A 32 0.59 4.76 3.75
N ARG A 33 -0.70 5.07 3.98
CA ARG A 33 -1.75 5.04 2.95
C ARG A 33 -1.44 5.96 1.77
N ARG A 34 -0.93 7.17 2.04
CA ARG A 34 -0.52 8.12 1.00
C ARG A 34 0.72 7.65 0.23
N GLY A 35 1.56 6.82 0.84
CA GLY A 35 2.69 6.19 0.18
C GLY A 35 2.28 5.10 -0.81
N CYS A 36 1.08 4.54 -0.68
CA CYS A 36 0.57 3.50 -1.57
C CYS A 36 0.15 4.06 -2.94
N ASP A 37 0.31 3.23 -3.96
CA ASP A 37 -0.17 3.49 -5.32
C ASP A 37 -1.64 3.09 -5.48
N PHE A 38 -2.04 2.03 -4.77
CA PHE A 38 -3.37 1.46 -4.83
C PHE A 38 -4.02 1.34 -3.44
N PHE A 39 -5.35 1.37 -3.44
CA PHE A 39 -6.18 1.21 -2.27
C PHE A 39 -7.37 0.31 -2.64
N ILE A 40 -7.55 -0.79 -1.91
CA ILE A 40 -8.69 -1.69 -2.10
C ILE A 40 -9.65 -1.53 -0.94
N LYS A 41 -10.92 -1.33 -1.28
CA LYS A 41 -12.03 -1.31 -0.33
C LYS A 41 -13.33 -1.69 -1.00
N GLU A 42 -14.14 -2.49 -0.30
CA GLU A 42 -15.44 -3.00 -0.76
C GLU A 42 -15.34 -3.70 -2.13
N GLY A 43 -14.28 -4.48 -2.33
CA GLY A 43 -14.00 -5.22 -3.55
C GLY A 43 -13.66 -4.34 -4.75
N THR A 44 -13.42 -3.04 -4.55
CA THR A 44 -13.04 -2.10 -5.61
C THR A 44 -11.59 -1.66 -5.44
N VAL A 45 -10.82 -1.76 -6.52
CA VAL A 45 -9.44 -1.25 -6.59
C VAL A 45 -9.47 0.22 -7.02
N TYR A 46 -8.79 1.05 -6.25
CA TYR A 46 -8.64 2.48 -6.50
C TYR A 46 -7.17 2.80 -6.70
N LYS A 47 -6.85 3.49 -7.80
CA LYS A 47 -5.51 4.02 -8.04
C LYS A 47 -5.40 5.42 -7.45
N GLN A 48 -4.43 5.64 -6.58
CA GLN A 48 -4.10 6.95 -6.06
C GLN A 48 -3.52 7.84 -7.18
N THR A 49 -3.98 9.10 -7.24
CA THR A 49 -3.52 10.06 -8.26
C THR A 49 -2.78 11.23 -7.64
N SER A 50 -3.24 11.73 -6.51
CA SER A 50 -2.67 12.89 -5.83
C SER A 50 -3.16 12.97 -4.39
N SER A 51 -2.62 13.92 -3.61
CA SER A 51 -3.07 14.18 -2.24
C SER A 51 -2.99 15.67 -1.90
N ALA A 52 -3.73 16.08 -0.89
CA ALA A 52 -3.76 17.45 -0.38
C ALA A 52 -3.87 17.49 1.15
N ILE A 53 -3.58 18.66 1.72
CA ILE A 53 -3.89 19.01 3.11
C ILE A 53 -4.88 20.17 3.05
N GLU A 54 -6.10 19.97 3.55
CA GLU A 54 -7.20 20.94 3.55
C GLU A 54 -7.59 21.28 4.99
N GLY A 55 -6.89 22.26 5.59
CA GLY A 55 -7.03 22.54 7.02
C GLY A 55 -6.52 21.36 7.85
N ASP A 56 -7.39 20.79 8.69
CA ASP A 56 -7.07 19.61 9.53
C ASP A 56 -7.26 18.27 8.78
N TRP A 57 -7.65 18.32 7.50
CA TRP A 57 -7.93 17.14 6.70
C TRP A 57 -6.77 16.76 5.81
N HIS A 58 -6.45 15.47 5.82
CA HIS A 58 -5.66 14.85 4.78
C HIS A 58 -6.60 14.30 3.71
N VAL A 59 -6.32 14.61 2.45
CA VAL A 59 -7.15 14.18 1.32
C VAL A 59 -6.30 13.33 0.38
N ILE A 60 -6.82 12.16 0.01
CA ILE A 60 -6.23 11.28 -1.00
C ILE A 60 -7.20 11.20 -2.17
N TYR A 61 -6.77 11.62 -3.35
CA TYR A 61 -7.58 11.53 -4.57
C TYR A 61 -7.28 10.22 -5.29
N VAL A 62 -8.34 9.55 -5.73
CA VAL A 62 -8.24 8.25 -6.40
C VAL A 62 -9.11 8.19 -7.65
N THR A 63 -8.80 7.26 -8.56
CA THR A 63 -9.68 6.85 -9.66
C THR A 63 -9.97 5.36 -9.55
N LYS A 64 -11.16 4.91 -9.96
CA LYS A 64 -11.44 3.46 -10.06
C LYS A 64 -10.48 2.81 -11.04
N HIS A 65 -9.94 1.66 -10.68
CA HIS A 65 -9.05 0.87 -11.52
C HIS A 65 -9.78 -0.42 -11.91
N GLU A 66 -9.98 -0.65 -13.20
CA GLU A 66 -10.74 -1.79 -13.73
C GLU A 66 -9.92 -3.09 -13.76
N GLU A 67 -8.59 -2.99 -13.67
CA GLU A 67 -7.66 -4.12 -13.71
C GLU A 67 -7.15 -4.41 -12.29
N GLY A 68 -7.86 -5.26 -11.57
CA GLY A 68 -7.37 -5.76 -10.29
C GLY A 68 -8.18 -6.97 -9.87
N GLU A 69 -7.61 -8.16 -10.02
CA GLU A 69 -8.15 -9.32 -9.32
C GLU A 69 -7.88 -9.11 -7.83
N VAL A 70 -8.95 -9.06 -7.03
CA VAL A 70 -8.82 -9.03 -5.58
C VAL A 70 -8.25 -10.38 -5.14
N GLU A 71 -7.06 -10.36 -4.55
CA GLU A 71 -6.43 -11.56 -4.01
C GLU A 71 -7.31 -12.15 -2.89
N LYS A 72 -7.87 -13.34 -3.12
CA LYS A 72 -8.81 -14.01 -2.20
C LYS A 72 -8.11 -14.70 -1.02
N GLU A 73 -6.99 -14.15 -0.56
CA GLU A 73 -6.24 -14.74 0.55
C GLU A 73 -6.85 -14.39 1.91
N GLU A 74 -6.32 -15.06 2.94
CA GLU A 74 -6.82 -15.02 4.30
C GLU A 74 -6.85 -13.60 4.88
N PHE A 75 -7.95 -13.31 5.56
CA PHE A 75 -8.17 -12.07 6.29
C PHE A 75 -7.21 -12.01 7.48
N ASN A 76 -6.57 -10.86 7.70
CA ASN A 76 -5.73 -10.66 8.87
C ASN A 76 -6.60 -10.51 10.14
N LEU A 77 -6.62 -11.56 10.96
CA LEU A 77 -7.41 -11.64 12.19
C LEU A 77 -6.61 -11.32 13.46
N ASN A 78 -5.27 -11.23 13.39
CA ASN A 78 -4.43 -11.13 14.59
C ASN A 78 -4.25 -9.69 15.10
N GLY A 79 -4.72 -8.69 14.34
CA GLY A 79 -4.68 -7.27 14.72
C GLY A 79 -3.31 -6.59 14.54
N ALA A 80 -2.28 -7.33 14.12
CA ALA A 80 -0.98 -6.76 13.77
C ALA A 80 -1.03 -6.11 12.38
N LEU A 81 -0.14 -5.15 12.13
CA LEU A 81 0.02 -4.59 10.79
C LEU A 81 0.83 -5.57 9.94
N GLN A 82 0.24 -6.03 8.84
CA GLN A 82 0.90 -6.98 7.95
C GLN A 82 1.37 -6.31 6.67
N LEU A 83 2.57 -6.71 6.22
CA LEU A 83 3.13 -6.39 4.92
C LEU A 83 3.43 -7.67 4.15
N GLU A 84 2.82 -7.83 3.00
CA GLU A 84 3.11 -8.90 2.05
C GLU A 84 4.02 -8.38 0.94
N MET A 85 5.19 -9.00 0.79
CA MET A 85 6.06 -8.78 -0.35
C MET A 85 5.80 -9.89 -1.37
N ARG A 86 5.28 -9.52 -2.54
CA ARG A 86 4.88 -10.43 -3.62
C ARG A 86 5.69 -10.17 -4.87
N GLU A 87 5.92 -11.21 -5.66
CA GLU A 87 6.47 -11.03 -7.00
C GLU A 87 5.41 -10.40 -7.91
N PHE A 88 5.81 -9.41 -8.71
CA PHE A 88 4.98 -8.86 -9.77
C PHE A 88 4.92 -9.85 -10.95
N ASN A 89 4.11 -10.88 -10.79
CA ASN A 89 3.94 -11.94 -11.78
C ASN A 89 2.48 -12.39 -11.85
N GLY A 90 1.68 -11.67 -12.63
CA GLY A 90 0.25 -11.98 -12.80
C GLY A 90 -0.01 -13.36 -13.43
N ARG A 91 0.97 -13.95 -14.15
CA ARG A 91 0.83 -15.31 -14.69
C ARG A 91 0.91 -16.38 -13.60
N ALA A 92 1.52 -16.06 -12.47
CA ALA A 92 1.71 -16.95 -11.33
C ALA A 92 0.89 -16.52 -10.11
N ASN A 93 -0.14 -15.67 -10.30
CA ASN A 93 -0.97 -15.13 -9.22
C ASN A 93 -0.14 -14.46 -8.12
N HIS A 94 0.81 -13.62 -8.53
CA HIS A 94 1.63 -12.78 -7.64
C HIS A 94 2.14 -13.51 -6.38
N PRO A 95 3.05 -14.50 -6.54
CA PRO A 95 3.43 -15.38 -5.44
C PRO A 95 4.05 -14.61 -4.27
N LEU A 96 3.69 -15.01 -3.05
CA LEU A 96 4.22 -14.45 -1.81
C LEU A 96 5.71 -14.79 -1.67
N LEU A 97 6.54 -13.77 -1.57
CA LEU A 97 7.98 -13.88 -1.33
C LEU A 97 8.29 -13.84 0.16
N LYS A 98 7.66 -12.91 0.89
CA LYS A 98 7.88 -12.69 2.31
C LYS A 98 6.66 -12.04 2.95
N LYS A 99 6.35 -12.43 4.19
CA LYS A 99 5.36 -11.77 5.05
C LYS A 99 6.07 -11.19 6.26
N LEU A 100 5.76 -9.95 6.60
CA LEU A 100 6.29 -9.23 7.75
C LEU A 100 5.12 -8.71 8.61
N GLU A 101 5.35 -8.63 9.91
CA GLU A 101 4.41 -8.08 10.89
C GLU A 101 5.07 -6.92 11.64
N PHE A 102 4.29 -5.86 11.90
CA PHE A 102 4.75 -4.64 12.55
C PHE A 102 3.72 -4.13 13.56
N ASP A 103 4.22 -3.36 14.52
CA ASP A 103 3.38 -2.69 15.52
C ASP A 103 2.96 -1.27 15.08
N HIS A 104 3.71 -0.65 14.17
CA HIS A 104 3.53 0.75 13.79
C HIS A 104 3.53 0.97 12.28
N HIS A 105 2.66 1.88 11.82
CA HIS A 105 2.54 2.22 10.40
C HIS A 105 3.80 2.92 9.85
N ILE A 106 4.61 3.53 10.70
CA ILE A 106 5.88 4.13 10.26
C ILE A 106 6.86 3.08 9.74
N ASP A 107 6.84 1.85 10.28
CA ASP A 107 7.68 0.76 9.81
C ASP A 107 7.24 0.29 8.42
N ILE A 108 5.92 0.16 8.23
CA ILE A 108 5.31 -0.10 6.91
C ILE A 108 5.71 1.00 5.91
N LEU A 109 5.61 2.27 6.31
CA LEU A 109 5.97 3.40 5.47
C LEU A 109 7.46 3.36 5.06
N ALA A 110 8.35 2.94 5.95
CA ALA A 110 9.77 2.79 5.63
C ALA A 110 10.00 1.76 4.50
N HIS A 111 9.22 0.67 4.48
CA HIS A 111 9.22 -0.30 3.40
C HIS A 111 8.61 0.27 2.11
N ILE A 112 7.43 0.89 2.19
CA ILE A 112 6.77 1.51 1.02
C ILE A 112 7.65 2.58 0.37
N GLY A 113 8.36 3.36 1.18
CA GLY A 113 9.26 4.42 0.72
C GLY A 113 10.62 3.95 0.19
N SER A 114 10.89 2.65 0.21
CA SER A 114 12.14 2.07 -0.30
C SER A 114 11.94 1.52 -1.71
N ASP A 115 12.83 1.86 -2.64
CA ASP A 115 12.78 1.37 -4.02
C ASP A 115 13.31 -0.06 -4.16
N TYR A 116 14.25 -0.48 -3.31
CA TYR A 116 14.89 -1.80 -3.38
C TYR A 116 14.76 -2.56 -2.07
N HIS A 117 14.50 -3.86 -2.18
CA HIS A 117 14.30 -4.78 -1.07
C HIS A 117 15.20 -6.01 -1.26
N PHE A 118 15.76 -6.51 -0.16
CA PHE A 118 16.58 -7.73 -0.17
C PHE A 118 15.87 -8.85 0.56
N ILE A 119 15.57 -9.93 -0.16
CA ILE A 119 14.90 -11.12 0.34
C ILE A 119 15.84 -12.30 0.06
N ASP A 120 16.33 -12.95 1.10
CA ASP A 120 17.30 -14.06 1.03
C ASP A 120 18.55 -13.74 0.19
N GLY A 121 19.05 -12.51 0.31
CA GLY A 121 20.22 -12.01 -0.42
C GLY A 121 19.96 -11.67 -1.89
N GLN A 122 18.76 -11.90 -2.41
CA GLN A 122 18.32 -11.46 -3.73
C GLN A 122 17.74 -10.05 -3.64
N GLU A 123 18.17 -9.16 -4.53
CA GLU A 123 17.56 -7.83 -4.67
C GLU A 123 16.29 -7.88 -5.51
N TRP A 124 15.33 -7.07 -5.10
CA TRP A 124 14.05 -6.87 -5.73
C TRP A 124 13.75 -5.38 -5.81
N GLU A 125 13.29 -4.91 -6.97
CA GLU A 125 12.86 -3.54 -7.19
C GLU A 125 11.35 -3.43 -6.95
N LYS A 126 10.92 -2.39 -6.24
CA LYS A 126 9.50 -2.12 -5.99
C LYS A 126 8.85 -1.64 -7.27
N ASP A 127 7.83 -2.37 -7.73
CA ASP A 127 6.97 -1.97 -8.84
C ASP A 127 5.84 -1.08 -8.35
N SER A 128 5.10 -1.56 -7.37
CA SER A 128 3.91 -0.88 -6.85
C SER A 128 3.60 -1.29 -5.42
N SER A 129 2.77 -0.49 -4.77
CA SER A 129 2.36 -0.67 -3.38
C SER A 129 0.86 -0.46 -3.20
N GLU A 130 0.26 -1.23 -2.30
CA GLU A 130 -1.17 -1.26 -2.09
C GLU A 130 -1.52 -1.35 -0.61
N ILE A 131 -2.61 -0.71 -0.22
CA ILE A 131 -3.32 -1.01 1.03
C ILE A 131 -4.63 -1.72 0.69
N ASP A 132 -4.70 -3.01 1.02
CA ASP A 132 -5.92 -3.79 0.95
C ASP A 132 -6.63 -3.70 2.30
N GLU A 133 -7.60 -2.79 2.40
CA GLU A 133 -8.36 -2.59 3.62
C GLU A 133 -9.38 -3.70 3.87
N ASP A 134 -9.84 -4.37 2.80
CA ASP A 134 -10.74 -5.51 2.90
C ASP A 134 -10.05 -6.69 3.58
N ARG A 135 -8.73 -6.84 3.41
CA ARG A 135 -7.91 -7.86 4.09
C ARG A 135 -7.11 -7.36 5.28
N ARG A 136 -7.06 -6.05 5.50
CA ARG A 136 -6.24 -5.36 6.53
C ARG A 136 -4.74 -5.65 6.38
N VAL A 137 -4.24 -5.52 5.16
CA VAL A 137 -2.84 -5.82 4.81
C VAL A 137 -2.29 -4.78 3.84
N TYR A 138 -0.99 -4.48 3.96
CA TYR A 138 -0.25 -3.75 2.93
C TYR A 138 0.45 -4.75 2.02
N VAL A 139 0.53 -4.45 0.72
CA VAL A 139 1.18 -5.29 -0.27
C VAL A 139 2.23 -4.48 -1.02
N LEU A 140 3.41 -5.06 -1.20
CA LEU A 140 4.42 -4.59 -2.15
C LEU A 140 4.55 -5.60 -3.27
N TYR A 141 4.38 -5.14 -4.51
CA TYR A 141 4.72 -5.91 -5.69
C TYR A 141 6.14 -5.60 -6.11
N LEU A 142 6.92 -6.65 -6.31
CA LEU A 142 8.35 -6.57 -6.48
C LEU A 142 8.79 -7.30 -7.76
N ILE A 143 9.71 -6.70 -8.50
CA ILE A 143 10.34 -7.28 -9.69
C ILE A 143 11.73 -7.76 -9.30
N LYS A 144 12.03 -9.03 -9.61
CA LYS A 144 13.35 -9.61 -9.33
C LYS A 144 14.42 -8.91 -10.16
N THR A 145 15.45 -8.38 -9.51
CA THR A 145 16.60 -7.82 -10.22
C THR A 145 17.66 -8.90 -10.48
N GLY A 146 18.72 -8.54 -11.22
CA GLY A 146 19.87 -9.42 -11.42
C GLY A 146 20.88 -9.40 -10.26
N TYR A 147 20.74 -8.47 -9.31
CA TYR A 147 21.73 -8.26 -8.27
C TYR A 147 21.52 -9.20 -7.07
N LYS A 148 22.63 -9.71 -6.53
CA LYS A 148 22.66 -10.47 -5.28
C LYS A 148 23.63 -9.80 -4.34
N MET A 149 23.21 -9.64 -3.09
CA MET A 149 24.08 -9.09 -2.06
C MET A 149 25.18 -10.11 -1.76
N GLU A 150 26.43 -9.75 -2.09
CA GLU A 150 27.60 -10.51 -1.65
C GLU A 150 27.84 -10.27 -0.14
N GLY A 151 28.22 -11.33 0.58
CA GLY A 151 28.10 -11.43 2.03
C GLY A 151 28.75 -10.31 2.87
N ASN A 152 28.03 -10.01 3.97
CA ASN A 152 28.33 -9.21 5.16
C ASN A 152 28.88 -7.78 4.97
N ARG A 153 27.97 -6.80 5.08
CA ARG A 153 28.32 -5.51 5.68
C ARG A 153 28.59 -5.75 7.17
N SER A 154 29.87 -5.82 7.52
CA SER A 154 30.40 -5.82 8.89
C SER A 154 29.98 -4.59 9.68
#